data_AF-A0A4U9WGM5-F1
#
_entry.id   AF-A0A4U9WGM5-F1
#
_cell.length_a   1.000
_cell.length_b   1.000
_cell.length_c   1.000
_cell.angle_alpha   90.00
_cell.angle_beta   90.00
_cell.angle_gamma   90.00
#
_symmetry.space_group_name_H-M   'P 1'
#
loop_
_entity.id
_entity.type
_entity.pdbx_description
1 polymer ?
#
loop_
_entity_poly.entity_id
_entity_poly.type
_entity_poly.pdbx_seq_one_letter_code
_entity_poly.pdbx_strand_id
1 'polypeptide(L)'
;MLGHSGAPEDVIYNRVRSTSFIAALPQRQQEQVIEQIRQLVAEEEELRGKETLTVPYQTCAFSTTQGLNMPLTLTLSHRERGPIELG
;
A
#
# COMPACT_ATOMS: atom_id res chain seq x y z
N MET A 1 13.65 9.34 4.33
CA MET A 1 12.47 8.98 3.53
C MET A 1 11.38 8.49 4.48
N LEU A 2 10.18 9.08 4.44
CA LEU A 2 9.02 8.61 5.23
C LEU A 2 8.44 7.37 4.54
N GLY A 3 8.98 6.20 4.86
CA GLY A 3 8.57 4.93 4.28
C GLY A 3 9.04 3.78 5.14
N HIS A 4 8.35 2.64 5.04
CA HIS A 4 8.78 1.43 5.73
C HIS A 4 9.68 0.63 4.80
N SER A 5 10.91 0.41 5.25
CA SER A 5 11.92 -0.33 4.49
C SER A 5 12.20 -1.68 5.13
N GLY A 6 12.39 -2.71 4.32
CA GLY A 6 12.72 -4.05 4.80
C GLY A 6 12.78 -5.07 3.66
N ALA A 7 13.02 -6.33 4.01
CA ALA A 7 13.01 -7.41 3.05
C ALA A 7 11.61 -7.57 2.42
N PRO A 8 11.52 -8.04 1.15
CA PRO A 8 10.23 -8.33 0.51
C PRO A 8 9.32 -9.23 1.36
N GLU A 9 9.89 -10.16 2.12
CA GLU A 9 9.16 -11.01 3.06
C GLU A 9 8.41 -10.19 4.11
N ASP A 10 9.02 -9.15 4.66
CA ASP A 10 8.43 -8.35 5.75
C ASP A 10 7.51 -7.26 5.23
N VAL A 11 7.89 -6.58 4.14
CA VAL A 11 7.17 -5.40 3.66
C VAL A 11 6.08 -5.72 2.65
N ILE A 12 6.10 -6.92 2.04
CA ILE A 12 5.05 -7.39 1.13
C ILE A 12 4.38 -8.64 1.68
N TYR A 13 5.09 -9.77 1.79
CA TYR A 13 4.43 -11.07 1.98
C TYR A 13 3.77 -11.20 3.35
N ASN A 14 4.47 -10.83 4.43
CA ASN A 14 3.92 -10.83 5.79
C ASN A 14 2.78 -9.81 5.95
N ARG A 15 2.83 -8.68 5.24
CA ARG A 15 1.73 -7.71 5.20
C ARG A 15 0.49 -8.31 4.54
N VAL A 16 0.65 -8.99 3.40
CA VAL A 16 -0.45 -9.70 2.73
C VAL A 16 -1.03 -10.79 3.62
N ARG A 17 -0.19 -11.65 4.24
CA ARG A 17 -0.65 -12.70 5.17
C ARG A 17 -1.46 -12.14 6.34
N SER A 18 -1.09 -10.96 6.83
CA SER A 18 -1.73 -10.31 7.99
C SER A 18 -3.04 -9.61 7.67
N THR A 19 -3.43 -9.49 6.38
CA THR A 19 -4.74 -8.92 6.02
C THR A 19 -5.85 -9.88 6.42
N SER A 20 -6.90 -9.36 7.07
CA SER A 20 -7.90 -10.19 7.77
C SER A 20 -8.54 -11.26 6.88
N PHE A 21 -8.77 -10.98 5.61
CA PHE A 21 -9.32 -11.95 4.66
C PHE A 21 -8.36 -13.09 4.35
N ILE A 22 -7.07 -12.79 4.19
CA ILE A 22 -6.04 -13.80 3.91
C ILE A 22 -5.72 -14.58 5.19
N ALA A 23 -5.58 -13.90 6.33
CA ALA A 23 -5.30 -14.51 7.63
C ALA A 23 -6.38 -15.53 8.06
N ALA A 24 -7.63 -15.32 7.63
CA ALA A 24 -8.75 -16.22 7.91
C ALA A 24 -8.78 -17.47 7.01
N LEU A 25 -7.98 -17.54 5.94
CA LEU A 25 -7.92 -18.71 5.06
C LEU A 25 -7.18 -19.88 5.73
N PRO A 26 -7.48 -21.13 5.36
CA PRO A 26 -6.63 -22.26 5.70
C PRO A 26 -5.19 -22.07 5.21
N GLN A 27 -4.20 -22.58 5.95
CA GLN A 27 -2.77 -22.39 5.67
C GLN A 27 -2.39 -22.65 4.20
N ARG A 28 -2.89 -23.73 3.59
CA ARG A 28 -2.61 -24.02 2.17
C ARG A 28 -3.10 -22.95 1.21
N GLN A 29 -4.26 -22.36 1.48
CA GLN A 29 -4.81 -21.30 0.64
C GLN A 29 -4.02 -19.99 0.84
N GLN A 30 -3.55 -19.71 2.06
CA GLN A 30 -2.63 -18.60 2.30
C GLN A 30 -1.34 -18.77 1.49
N GLU A 31 -0.74 -19.96 1.51
CA GLU A 31 0.48 -20.25 0.75
C GLU A 31 0.28 -20.11 -0.76
N GLN A 32 -0.86 -20.54 -1.30
CA GLN A 32 -1.22 -20.34 -2.71
C GLN A 32 -1.29 -18.85 -3.08
N VAL A 33 -1.87 -18.02 -2.21
CA VAL A 33 -1.92 -16.57 -2.44
C VAL A 33 -0.51 -15.99 -2.41
N ILE A 34 0.30 -16.34 -1.40
CA ILE A 34 1.66 -15.81 -1.30
C ILE A 34 2.53 -16.24 -2.48
N GLU A 35 2.36 -17.45 -3.00
CA GLU A 35 3.09 -17.87 -4.18
C GLU A 35 2.72 -17.04 -5.42
N GLN A 36 1.44 -16.72 -5.62
CA GLN A 36 1.02 -15.82 -6.69
C GLN A 36 1.62 -14.41 -6.54
N ILE A 37 1.69 -13.90 -5.31
CA ILE A 37 2.33 -12.60 -5.04
C ILE A 37 3.85 -12.68 -5.27
N ARG A 38 4.51 -13.80 -4.98
CA ARG A 38 5.94 -14.00 -5.31
C ARG A 38 6.18 -13.96 -6.81
N GLN A 39 5.32 -14.61 -7.60
CA GLN A 39 5.41 -14.56 -9.07
C GLN A 39 5.26 -13.11 -9.56
N LEU A 40 4.28 -12.37 -9.05
CA LEU A 40 4.10 -10.96 -9.41
C LEU A 40 5.33 -10.09 -9.05
N VAL A 41 5.87 -10.23 -7.84
CA VAL A 41 7.09 -9.52 -7.42
C VAL A 41 8.29 -9.91 -8.29
N ALA A 42 8.35 -11.17 -8.72
CA ALA A 42 9.37 -11.63 -9.65
C ALA A 42 9.14 -11.08 -11.07
N GLU A 43 7.93 -10.75 -11.50
CA GLU A 43 7.67 -10.16 -12.82
C GLU A 43 7.96 -8.65 -12.86
N GLU A 44 7.83 -7.96 -11.73
CA GLU A 44 8.03 -6.51 -11.63
C GLU A 44 9.51 -6.10 -11.64
N GLU A 45 9.93 -5.37 -12.67
CA GLU A 45 11.32 -4.89 -12.85
C GLU A 45 11.78 -4.02 -11.68
N GLU A 46 10.89 -3.22 -11.09
CA GLU A 46 11.22 -2.36 -9.96
C GLU A 46 11.39 -3.12 -8.64
N LEU A 47 11.03 -4.41 -8.57
CA LEU A 47 11.05 -5.19 -7.33
C LEU A 47 11.95 -6.42 -7.43
N ARG A 48 12.09 -7.02 -8.62
CA ARG A 48 12.87 -8.23 -8.86
C ARG A 48 14.30 -8.09 -8.34
N GLY A 49 14.73 -9.05 -7.53
CA GLY A 49 16.12 -9.15 -7.05
C GLY A 49 16.51 -8.13 -5.98
N LYS A 50 15.60 -7.29 -5.49
CA LYS A 50 15.90 -6.33 -4.42
C LYS A 50 15.81 -6.98 -3.04
N GLU A 51 16.91 -6.91 -2.29
CA GLU A 51 16.97 -7.40 -0.91
C GLU A 51 16.27 -6.47 0.09
N THR A 52 16.12 -5.19 -0.25
CA THR A 52 15.43 -4.20 0.58
C THR A 52 14.53 -3.35 -0.30
N LEU A 53 13.26 -3.27 0.08
CA LEU A 53 12.24 -2.46 -0.58
C LEU A 53 11.76 -1.39 0.38
N THR A 54 11.42 -0.22 -0.14
CA THR A 54 10.82 0.87 0.64
C THR A 54 9.41 1.12 0.13
N VAL A 55 8.42 0.91 0.99
CA VAL A 55 7.03 1.23 0.69
C VAL A 55 6.69 2.62 1.23
N PRO A 56 6.30 3.59 0.37
CA PRO A 56 5.92 4.92 0.81
C PRO A 56 4.52 4.89 1.42
N TYR A 57 4.35 5.39 2.63
CA TYR A 57 3.04 5.62 3.22
C TYR A 57 2.58 7.03 2.91
N GLN A 58 1.90 7.22 1.77
CA GLN A 58 1.30 8.52 1.42
C GLN A 58 -0.20 8.51 1.76
N THR A 59 -0.59 9.34 2.73
CA THR A 59 -2.01 9.53 3.07
C THR A 59 -2.55 10.78 2.39
N CYS A 60 -3.30 10.60 1.30
CA CYS A 60 -3.99 11.68 0.62
C CYS A 60 -5.35 11.95 1.26
N ALA A 61 -5.69 13.22 1.50
CA ALA A 61 -7.03 13.64 1.91
C ALA A 61 -7.78 14.16 0.69
N PHE A 62 -8.92 13.56 0.38
CA PHE A 62 -9.80 14.00 -0.71
C PHE A 62 -11.04 14.67 -0.10
N SER A 63 -11.37 15.86 -0.58
CA SER A 63 -12.61 16.57 -0.23
C SER A 63 -13.25 17.09 -1.49
N THR A 64 -14.58 17.04 -1.54
CA THR A 64 -15.37 17.65 -2.60
C THR A 64 -16.45 18.50 -1.95
N THR A 65 -16.68 19.69 -2.50
CA THR A 65 -17.81 20.54 -2.11
C THR A 65 -18.83 20.51 -3.22
N GLN A 66 -20.05 20.08 -2.90
CA GLN A 66 -21.16 20.10 -3.86
C GLN A 66 -21.53 21.54 -4.19
N GLY A 67 -21.18 22.02 -5.38
CA GLY A 67 -21.67 23.27 -5.93
C GLY A 67 -23.04 23.05 -6.59
N LEU A 68 -24.03 23.88 -6.27
CA LEU A 68 -25.31 23.88 -6.97
C LEU A 68 -25.04 24.18 -8.47
N ASN A 69 -25.21 23.19 -9.33
CA ASN A 69 -25.30 23.30 -10.80
C ASN A 69 -24.00 23.49 -11.64
N MET A 70 -22.86 22.88 -11.27
CA MET A 70 -21.70 22.71 -12.19
C MET A 70 -21.16 21.27 -12.19
N PRO A 71 -20.57 20.79 -13.30
CA PRO A 71 -19.96 19.46 -13.36
C PRO A 71 -18.86 19.32 -12.31
N LEU A 72 -18.90 18.23 -11.54
CA LEU A 72 -17.95 17.96 -10.45
C LEU A 72 -16.52 17.88 -11.00
N THR A 73 -15.74 18.93 -10.78
CA THR A 73 -14.29 18.91 -11.01
C THR A 73 -13.62 18.50 -9.71
N LEU A 74 -13.05 17.30 -9.66
CA LEU A 74 -12.23 16.87 -8.53
C LEU A 74 -10.86 17.57 -8.62
N THR A 75 -10.66 18.64 -7.85
CA THR A 75 -9.35 19.27 -7.73
C THR A 75 -8.54 18.55 -6.66
N LEU A 76 -7.49 17.82 -7.05
CA LEU A 76 -6.52 17.24 -6.13
C LEU A 76 -5.62 18.34 -5.56
N SER A 77 -5.96 18.89 -4.39
CA SER A 77 -5.06 19.79 -3.66
C SER A 77 -4.04 18.96 -2.87
N HIS A 78 -2.83 18.77 -3.43
CA HIS A 78 -1.71 18.18 -2.71
C HIS A 78 -1.23 19.16 -1.62
N ARG A 79 -1.76 19.03 -0.40
CA ARG A 79 -1.20 19.67 0.80
C ARG A 79 -0.34 18.65 1.52
N GLU A 80 0.97 18.87 1.56
CA GLU A 80 1.86 18.16 2.48
C GLU A 80 1.40 18.46 3.90
N ARG A 81 0.92 17.43 4.63
CA ARG A 81 0.67 17.58 6.06
C ARG A 81 2.03 17.58 6.75
N GLY A 82 2.38 18.69 7.39
CA GLY A 82 3.47 18.75 8.36
C GLY A 82 3.26 17.74 9.51
N PRO A 83 4.27 17.52 10.35
CA PRO A 83 4.24 16.52 11.41
C PRO A 83 3.01 16.72 12.31
N ILE A 84 2.35 15.61 12.63
CA ILE A 84 1.19 15.58 13.53
C ILE A 84 1.76 15.67 14.95
N GLU A 85 1.74 16.85 15.56
CA GLU A 85 2.07 17.02 16.98
C GLU A 85 0.97 16.34 17.80
N LEU A 86 1.30 15.21 18.43
CA LEU A 86 0.45 14.55 19.41
C LEU A 86 0.61 15.32 20.73
N GLY A 87 -0.38 16.16 21.05
CA GLY A 87 -0.54 16.79 22.37
C GLY A 87 -1.22 15.88 23.38
#